data_AF-N1UVJ8-F1
#
_entry.id   AF-N1UVJ8-F1
#
_cell.length_a   1.000
_cell.length_b   1.000
_cell.length_c   1.000
_cell.angle_alpha   90.00
_cell.angle_beta   90.00
_cell.angle_gamma   90.00
#
_symmetry.space_group_name_H-M   'P 1'
#
loop_
_entity.id
_entity.type
_entity.pdbx_description
1 polymer ?
#
loop_
_entity_poly.entity_id
_entity_poly.type
_entity_poly.pdbx_seq_one_letter_code
_entity_poly.pdbx_strand_id
1 'polypeptide(L)'
;MGFNRIVDTDIDLKNERTRDREIPAGKISKRSAILFVVLSSCGFLIVSWFINPMAFLFSFPTLIILLGYSLAKRFTWFCHFILGFSIGLAPLATWVAVREEIVWEPILWTIGLAFNLAGFDILYALQDQEFDQKEGLYSIPAKFGKKFLLELQSRVISFVSDSYLWPVLLPGLDLYL
;
A
#
# COMPACT_ATOMS: atom_id res chain seq x y z
N MET A 1 -1.12 -6.40 6.45
CA MET A 1 -2.56 -6.36 6.78
C MET A 1 -2.88 -6.42 8.28
N GLY A 2 -2.27 -7.30 9.08
CA GLY A 2 -2.65 -7.45 10.51
C GLY A 2 -2.53 -6.16 11.33
N PHE A 3 -1.47 -5.37 11.12
CA PHE A 3 -1.25 -4.13 11.88
C PHE A 3 -2.36 -3.10 11.68
N ASN A 4 -2.82 -2.90 10.44
CA ASN A 4 -3.95 -2.02 10.12
C ASN A 4 -5.19 -2.36 10.96
N ARG A 5 -5.54 -3.65 11.06
CA ARG A 5 -6.71 -4.10 11.83
C ARG A 5 -6.59 -3.83 13.32
N ILE A 6 -5.36 -3.86 13.85
CA ILE A 6 -5.08 -3.61 15.28
C ILE A 6 -5.19 -2.12 15.61
N VAL A 7 -4.62 -1.25 14.76
CA VAL A 7 -4.60 0.20 15.04
C VAL A 7 -5.93 0.87 14.70
N ASP A 8 -6.63 0.36 13.69
CA ASP A 8 -7.92 0.91 13.27
C ASP A 8 -9.10 0.29 14.02
N THR A 9 -8.88 -0.61 15.00
CA THR A 9 -9.98 -1.29 15.72
C THR A 9 -11.06 -0.31 16.20
N ASP A 10 -10.69 0.75 16.91
CA ASP A 10 -11.65 1.69 17.51
C ASP A 10 -12.40 2.52 16.45
N ILE A 11 -11.78 2.74 15.29
CA ILE A 11 -12.37 3.42 14.13
C ILE A 11 -13.32 2.45 13.42
N ASP A 12 -12.85 1.22 13.18
CA ASP A 12 -13.58 0.18 12.49
C ASP A 12 -14.86 -0.21 13.23
N LEU A 13 -14.86 -0.18 14.58
CA LEU A 13 -16.05 -0.41 15.42
C LEU A 13 -17.18 0.59 15.14
N LYS A 14 -16.85 1.82 14.76
CA LYS A 14 -17.83 2.90 14.54
C LYS A 14 -18.35 2.95 13.10
N ASN A 15 -17.66 2.32 12.15
CA ASN A 15 -18.06 2.32 10.74
C ASN A 15 -18.93 1.08 10.45
N GLU A 16 -20.14 1.33 9.92
CA GLU A 16 -21.11 0.29 9.58
C GLU A 16 -20.54 -0.79 8.65
N ARG A 17 -19.64 -0.41 7.75
CA ARG A 17 -19.00 -1.33 6.79
C ARG A 17 -17.97 -2.25 7.44
N THR A 18 -17.35 -1.82 8.54
CA THR A 18 -16.16 -2.47 9.11
C THR A 18 -16.36 -2.98 10.53
N ARG A 19 -17.49 -2.69 11.16
CA ARG A 19 -17.82 -3.13 12.52
C ARG A 19 -17.80 -4.64 12.71
N ASP A 20 -18.03 -5.41 11.64
CA ASP A 20 -18.09 -6.88 11.66
C ASP A 20 -16.75 -7.57 11.36
N ARG A 21 -15.67 -6.78 11.19
CA ARG A 21 -14.30 -7.28 11.04
C ARG A 21 -13.86 -8.07 12.27
N GLU A 22 -12.82 -8.87 12.10
CA GLU A 22 -12.42 -9.93 13.02
C GLU A 22 -12.09 -9.42 14.43
N ILE A 23 -11.37 -8.31 14.54
CA ILE A 23 -10.98 -7.72 15.84
C ILE A 23 -12.14 -6.90 16.44
N PRO A 24 -12.78 -5.95 15.72
CA PRO A 24 -13.95 -5.23 16.22
C PRO A 24 -15.10 -6.12 16.70
N ALA A 25 -15.40 -7.21 15.97
CA ALA A 25 -16.45 -8.17 16.33
C ALA A 25 -16.03 -9.19 17.40
N GLY A 26 -14.80 -9.11 17.92
CA GLY A 26 -14.29 -10.03 18.95
C GLY A 26 -14.01 -11.45 18.48
N LYS A 27 -14.06 -11.73 17.16
CA LYS A 27 -13.76 -13.05 16.58
C LYS A 27 -12.28 -13.43 16.78
N ILE A 28 -11.39 -12.43 16.83
CA ILE A 28 -9.96 -12.59 17.12
C ILE A 28 -9.58 -11.58 18.22
N SER A 29 -8.85 -12.05 19.22
CA SER A 29 -8.35 -11.14 20.27
C SER A 29 -7.30 -10.17 19.74
N LYS A 30 -7.32 -8.91 20.21
CA LYS A 30 -6.29 -7.92 19.84
C LYS A 30 -4.88 -8.41 20.19
N ARG A 31 -4.73 -9.13 21.30
CA ARG A 31 -3.44 -9.71 21.74
C ARG A 31 -2.92 -10.77 20.76
N SER A 32 -3.78 -11.69 20.30
CA SER A 32 -3.37 -12.70 19.30
C SER A 32 -3.02 -12.05 17.96
N ALA A 33 -3.74 -11.01 17.55
CA ALA A 33 -3.41 -10.26 16.34
C ALA A 33 -2.04 -9.56 16.46
N ILE A 34 -1.75 -8.93 17.61
CA ILE A 34 -0.44 -8.30 17.88
C ILE A 34 0.68 -9.34 17.81
N LEU A 35 0.51 -10.48 18.50
CA LEU A 35 1.49 -11.55 18.50
C LEU A 35 1.75 -12.06 17.07
N PHE A 36 0.68 -12.26 16.27
CA PHE A 36 0.81 -12.68 14.89
C PHE A 36 1.59 -11.67 14.04
N VAL A 37 1.33 -10.37 14.20
CA VAL A 37 2.06 -9.32 13.48
C VAL A 37 3.53 -9.33 13.87
N VAL A 38 3.85 -9.39 15.17
CA VAL A 38 5.24 -9.44 15.65
C VAL A 38 5.98 -10.65 15.10
N LEU A 39 5.37 -11.84 15.19
CA LEU A 39 5.98 -13.07 14.66
C LEU A 39 6.18 -13.00 13.15
N SER A 40 5.20 -12.45 12.41
CA SER A 40 5.31 -12.26 10.96
C SER A 40 6.41 -11.27 10.60
N SER A 41 6.56 -10.18 11.36
CA SER A 41 7.63 -9.19 11.20
C SER A 41 9.00 -9.80 11.45
N CYS A 42 9.16 -10.57 12.52
CA CYS A 42 10.40 -11.30 12.79
C CYS A 42 10.71 -12.31 11.69
N GLY A 43 9.71 -13.10 11.26
CA GLY A 43 9.84 -14.04 10.16
C GLY A 43 10.27 -13.38 8.86
N PHE A 44 9.70 -12.23 8.52
CA PHE A 44 10.09 -11.43 7.36
C PHE A 44 11.57 -11.03 7.42
N LEU A 45 12.05 -10.47 8.54
CA LEU A 45 13.45 -10.08 8.70
C LEU A 45 14.40 -11.28 8.63
N ILE A 46 14.03 -12.40 9.26
CA ILE A 46 14.81 -13.65 9.22
C ILE A 46 14.91 -14.19 7.80
N VAL A 47 13.79 -14.24 7.06
CA VAL A 47 13.82 -14.71 5.67
C VAL A 47 14.65 -13.77 4.81
N SER A 48 14.52 -12.45 4.97
CA SER A 48 15.34 -11.48 4.24
C SER A 48 16.84 -11.64 4.51
N TRP A 49 17.22 -12.01 5.74
CA TRP A 49 18.60 -12.34 6.10
C TRP A 49 19.16 -13.53 5.28
N PHE A 50 18.34 -14.54 5.01
CA PHE A 50 18.74 -15.72 4.24
C PHE A 50 18.76 -15.50 2.72
N ILE A 51 18.23 -14.39 2.21
CA ILE A 51 18.21 -14.10 0.77
C ILE A 51 19.55 -13.53 0.32
N ASN A 52 19.87 -12.29 0.73
CA ASN A 52 21.16 -11.64 0.50
C ASN A 52 21.29 -10.38 1.40
N PRO A 53 22.50 -9.85 1.59
CA PRO A 53 22.73 -8.64 2.40
C PRO A 53 21.87 -7.44 2.02
N MET A 54 21.64 -7.21 0.72
CA MET A 54 20.84 -6.07 0.25
C MET A 54 19.36 -6.22 0.63
N ALA A 55 18.79 -7.40 0.45
CA ALA A 55 17.42 -7.74 0.83
C ALA A 55 17.20 -7.60 2.34
N PHE A 56 18.18 -8.04 3.15
CA PHE A 56 18.14 -7.83 4.59
C PHE A 56 18.15 -6.34 4.96
N LEU A 57 19.05 -5.55 4.36
CA LEU A 57 19.15 -4.12 4.63
C LEU A 57 17.84 -3.39 4.27
N PHE A 58 17.24 -3.68 3.12
CA PHE A 58 15.98 -3.06 2.68
C PHE A 58 14.73 -3.61 3.35
N SER A 59 14.83 -4.74 4.07
CA SER A 59 13.70 -5.28 4.83
C SER A 59 13.24 -4.31 5.94
N PHE A 60 14.16 -3.61 6.61
CA PHE A 60 13.84 -2.66 7.67
C PHE A 60 12.99 -1.47 7.19
N PRO A 61 13.42 -0.67 6.18
CA PRO A 61 12.59 0.43 5.68
C PRO A 61 11.28 -0.09 5.07
N THR A 62 11.30 -1.23 4.37
CA THR A 62 10.07 -1.86 3.85
C THR A 62 9.07 -2.14 4.97
N LEU A 63 9.53 -2.73 6.08
CA LEU A 63 8.67 -3.05 7.22
C LEU A 63 8.12 -1.79 7.90
N ILE A 64 8.93 -0.74 8.03
CA ILE A 64 8.49 0.56 8.57
C ILE A 64 7.37 1.14 7.70
N ILE A 65 7.51 1.11 6.37
CA ILE A 65 6.50 1.61 5.44
C ILE A 65 5.22 0.75 5.53
N LEU A 66 5.36 -0.58 5.56
CA LEU A 66 4.25 -1.53 5.60
C LEU A 66 3.44 -1.44 6.90
N LEU A 67 4.07 -1.11 8.02
CA LEU A 67 3.35 -0.86 9.27
C LEU A 67 2.83 0.59 9.30
N GLY A 68 3.69 1.55 8.93
CA GLY A 68 3.44 2.98 9.02
C GLY A 68 2.26 3.47 8.17
N TYR A 69 2.00 2.89 6.99
CA TYR A 69 0.87 3.32 6.15
C TYR A 69 -0.47 3.27 6.91
N SER A 70 -0.61 2.32 7.85
CA SER A 70 -1.85 2.12 8.61
C SER A 70 -2.21 3.32 9.47
N LEU A 71 -1.23 4.16 9.82
CA LEU A 71 -1.42 5.35 10.64
C LEU A 71 -1.64 6.61 9.80
N ALA A 72 -1.25 6.60 8.52
CA ALA A 72 -1.16 7.81 7.68
C ALA A 72 -2.47 8.59 7.59
N LYS A 73 -3.61 7.89 7.55
CA LYS A 73 -4.95 8.49 7.47
C LYS A 73 -5.31 9.38 8.67
N ARG A 74 -4.61 9.26 9.80
CA ARG A 74 -4.78 10.12 10.98
C ARG A 74 -4.08 11.47 10.85
N PHE A 75 -3.20 11.63 9.85
CA PHE A 75 -2.30 12.80 9.75
C PHE A 75 -2.30 13.45 8.36
N THR A 76 -2.57 12.69 7.30
CA THR A 76 -2.45 13.21 5.93
C THR A 76 -3.40 12.52 4.96
N TRP A 77 -3.96 13.31 4.04
CA TRP A 77 -4.75 12.85 2.91
C TRP A 77 -3.87 12.14 1.86
N PHE A 78 -2.55 12.28 1.95
CA PHE A 78 -1.59 11.56 1.12
C PHE A 78 -1.48 10.06 1.48
N CYS A 79 -2.28 9.58 2.43
CA CYS A 79 -2.28 8.19 2.90
C CYS A 79 -2.44 7.17 1.77
N HIS A 80 -3.20 7.48 0.73
CA HIS A 80 -3.42 6.59 -0.42
C HIS A 80 -2.14 6.33 -1.22
N PHE A 81 -1.29 7.35 -1.38
CA PHE A 81 0.01 7.20 -2.05
C PHE A 81 1.01 6.46 -1.18
N ILE A 82 0.96 6.65 0.13
CA ILE A 82 1.79 5.89 1.09
C ILE A 82 1.40 4.41 1.06
N LEU A 83 0.09 4.11 1.05
CA LEU A 83 -0.41 2.75 0.87
C LEU A 83 0.02 2.17 -0.48
N GLY A 84 -0.23 2.91 -1.56
CA GLY A 84 0.15 2.49 -2.92
C GLY A 84 1.62 2.16 -3.01
N PHE A 85 2.50 3.00 -2.44
CA PHE A 85 3.92 2.73 -2.35
C PHE A 85 4.23 1.49 -1.51
N SER A 86 3.59 1.32 -0.35
CA SER A 86 3.83 0.16 0.54
C SER A 86 3.58 -1.19 -0.14
N ILE A 87 2.55 -1.28 -0.98
CA ILE A 87 2.21 -2.50 -1.73
C ILE A 87 3.01 -2.54 -3.04
N GLY A 88 3.22 -1.37 -3.66
CA GLY A 88 3.91 -1.20 -4.92
C GLY A 88 5.41 -1.53 -4.88
N LEU A 89 6.03 -1.64 -3.70
CA LEU A 89 7.43 -2.03 -3.52
C LEU A 89 7.78 -3.44 -4.03
N ALA A 90 6.79 -4.27 -4.38
CA ALA A 90 7.00 -5.66 -4.77
C ALA A 90 8.01 -5.87 -5.94
N PRO A 91 7.97 -5.09 -7.05
CA PRO A 91 8.93 -5.26 -8.15
C PRO A 91 10.37 -4.97 -7.71
N LEU A 92 10.60 -3.87 -6.99
CA LEU A 92 11.92 -3.53 -6.45
C LEU A 92 12.42 -4.57 -5.45
N ALA A 93 11.56 -4.99 -4.52
CA ALA A 93 11.91 -6.03 -3.55
C ALA A 93 12.28 -7.35 -4.22
N THR A 94 11.55 -7.73 -5.28
CA THR A 94 11.83 -8.94 -6.07
C THR A 94 13.17 -8.81 -6.81
N TRP A 95 13.43 -7.65 -7.42
CA TRP A 95 14.69 -7.40 -8.13
C TRP A 95 15.89 -7.50 -7.18
N VAL A 96 15.84 -6.82 -6.03
CA VAL A 96 16.88 -6.89 -4.99
C VAL A 96 17.09 -8.31 -4.50
N ALA A 97 16.02 -9.08 -4.31
CA ALA A 97 16.12 -10.46 -3.84
C ALA A 97 16.82 -11.39 -4.85
N VAL A 98 16.67 -11.15 -6.15
CA VAL A 98 17.20 -12.03 -7.21
C VAL A 98 18.56 -11.57 -7.74
N ARG A 99 18.75 -10.25 -7.90
CA ARG A 99 19.90 -9.65 -8.59
C ARG A 99 20.89 -8.95 -7.65
N GLU A 100 20.49 -8.67 -6.42
CA GLU A 100 21.33 -7.96 -5.43
C GLU A 100 21.88 -6.61 -5.95
N GLU A 101 21.10 -5.89 -6.75
CA GLU A 101 21.47 -4.60 -7.30
C GLU A 101 20.27 -3.64 -7.34
N ILE A 102 20.54 -2.35 -7.57
CA ILE A 102 19.51 -1.32 -7.78
C ILE A 102 19.78 -0.65 -9.12
N VAL A 103 18.84 -0.84 -10.05
CA VAL A 103 18.82 -0.22 -11.37
C VAL A 103 17.48 0.49 -11.58
N TRP A 104 17.32 1.22 -12.68
CA TRP A 104 16.20 2.13 -12.88
C TRP A 104 14.89 1.42 -13.24
N GLU A 105 14.98 0.30 -13.94
CA GLU A 105 13.87 -0.51 -14.42
C GLU A 105 12.91 -0.92 -13.28
N PRO A 106 13.36 -1.61 -12.20
CA PRO A 106 12.47 -2.02 -11.12
C PRO A 106 11.93 -0.84 -10.29
N ILE A 107 12.64 0.29 -10.28
CA ILE A 107 12.18 1.53 -9.64
C ILE A 107 11.02 2.12 -10.42
N LEU A 108 11.14 2.23 -11.75
CA LEU A 108 10.07 2.74 -12.60
C LEU A 108 8.82 1.85 -12.53
N TRP A 109 8.97 0.52 -12.52
CA TRP A 109 7.86 -0.41 -12.33
C TRP A 109 7.19 -0.24 -10.96
N THR A 110 7.99 -0.08 -9.91
CA THR A 110 7.49 0.17 -8.55
C THR A 110 6.70 1.48 -8.47
N ILE A 111 7.18 2.55 -9.11
CA ILE A 111 6.46 3.82 -9.17
C ILE A 111 5.13 3.65 -9.91
N GLY A 112 5.15 3.06 -11.11
CA GLY A 112 3.93 2.82 -11.89
C GLY A 112 2.88 2.02 -11.10
N LEU A 113 3.30 0.92 -10.48
CA LEU A 113 2.44 0.09 -9.64
C LEU A 113 1.93 0.84 -8.39
N ALA A 114 2.78 1.63 -7.74
CA ALA A 114 2.39 2.39 -6.56
C ALA A 114 1.31 3.43 -6.87
N PHE A 115 1.45 4.17 -7.97
CA PHE A 115 0.44 5.14 -8.41
C PHE A 115 -0.87 4.46 -8.81
N ASN A 116 -0.79 3.30 -9.46
CA ASN A 116 -1.96 2.50 -9.81
C ASN A 116 -2.75 2.08 -8.55
N LEU A 117 -2.06 1.50 -7.58
CA LEU A 117 -2.67 1.04 -6.33
C LEU A 117 -3.22 2.19 -5.49
N ALA A 118 -2.53 3.35 -5.48
CA ALA A 118 -3.04 4.55 -4.84
C ALA A 118 -4.35 5.02 -5.50
N GLY A 119 -4.42 5.01 -6.83
CA GLY A 119 -5.65 5.33 -7.58
C GLY A 119 -6.81 4.42 -7.22
N PHE A 120 -6.58 3.10 -7.18
CA PHE A 120 -7.61 2.14 -6.78
C PHE A 120 -8.04 2.32 -5.32
N ASP A 121 -7.12 2.61 -4.40
CA ASP A 121 -7.45 2.83 -3.01
C ASP A 121 -8.29 4.10 -2.79
N ILE A 122 -8.02 5.17 -3.55
CA ILE A 122 -8.84 6.40 -3.54
C ILE A 122 -10.29 6.08 -3.95
N LEU A 123 -10.49 5.22 -4.95
CA LEU A 123 -11.83 4.79 -5.36
C LEU A 123 -12.52 3.95 -4.32
N TYR A 124 -11.78 3.04 -3.70
CA TYR A 124 -12.31 2.21 -2.63
C TYR A 124 -12.74 3.07 -1.42
N ALA A 125 -11.94 4.09 -1.09
CA ALA A 125 -12.20 5.02 0.00
C ALA A 125 -13.42 5.93 -0.21
N LEU A 126 -13.98 6.03 -1.42
CA LEU A 126 -15.27 6.71 -1.65
C LEU A 126 -16.40 6.11 -0.80
N GLN A 127 -16.36 4.81 -0.54
CA GLN A 127 -17.37 4.11 0.26
C GLN A 127 -17.39 4.60 1.71
N ASP A 128 -16.26 5.10 2.20
CA ASP A 128 -16.11 5.59 3.57
C ASP A 128 -16.09 7.12 3.63
N GLN A 129 -16.43 7.84 2.56
CA GLN A 129 -16.28 9.30 2.48
C GLN A 129 -17.01 10.03 3.62
N GLU A 130 -18.29 9.74 3.81
CA GLU A 130 -19.11 10.40 4.84
C GLU A 130 -18.63 10.05 6.25
N PHE A 131 -18.25 8.78 6.46
CA PHE A 131 -17.71 8.32 7.73
C PHE A 131 -16.37 9.00 8.06
N ASP A 132 -15.45 9.07 7.09
CA ASP A 132 -14.15 9.70 7.25
C ASP A 132 -14.28 11.19 7.58
N GLN A 133 -15.21 11.89 6.94
CA GLN A 133 -15.50 13.30 7.24
C GLN A 133 -16.01 13.46 8.68
N LYS A 134 -16.92 12.59 9.12
CA LYS A 134 -17.50 12.63 10.46
C LYS A 134 -16.49 12.33 11.57
N GLU A 135 -15.62 11.35 11.36
CA GLU A 135 -14.57 11.00 12.34
C GLU A 135 -13.30 11.86 12.21
N GLY A 136 -13.28 12.85 11.31
CA GLY A 136 -12.14 13.76 11.13
C GLY A 136 -10.89 13.09 10.56
N LEU A 137 -11.07 12.04 9.76
CA LEU A 137 -9.99 11.31 9.12
C LEU A 137 -9.54 11.99 7.82
N TYR A 138 -8.24 11.91 7.53
CA TYR A 138 -7.65 12.53 6.36
C TYR A 138 -7.60 11.53 5.20
N SER A 139 -8.59 11.58 4.32
CA SER A 139 -8.60 10.88 3.04
C SER A 139 -8.86 11.85 1.88
N ILE A 140 -8.42 11.51 0.67
CA ILE A 140 -8.67 12.33 -0.53
C ILE A 140 -10.18 12.52 -0.75
N PRO A 141 -11.02 11.47 -0.70
CA PRO A 141 -12.48 11.62 -0.76
C PRO A 141 -13.05 12.57 0.28
N ALA A 142 -12.63 12.42 1.54
CA ALA A 142 -13.16 13.25 2.63
C ALA A 142 -12.82 14.74 2.44
N LYS A 143 -11.62 15.05 1.91
CA LYS A 143 -11.13 16.43 1.77
C LYS A 143 -11.58 17.13 0.49
N PHE A 144 -11.57 16.44 -0.66
CA PHE A 144 -11.75 17.07 -1.97
C PHE A 144 -13.10 16.74 -2.63
N GLY A 145 -13.85 15.78 -2.09
CA GLY A 145 -15.16 15.39 -2.59
C GLY A 145 -15.14 14.64 -3.94
N LYS A 146 -16.32 14.14 -4.32
CA LYS A 146 -16.50 13.18 -5.43
C LYS A 146 -16.13 13.72 -6.82
N LYS A 147 -16.29 15.02 -7.08
CA LYS A 147 -16.08 15.63 -8.40
C LYS A 147 -14.59 15.70 -8.78
N PHE A 148 -13.74 16.13 -7.85
CA PHE A 148 -12.27 16.10 -8.02
C PHE A 148 -11.75 14.66 -8.23
N LEU A 149 -12.42 13.69 -7.60
CA LEU A 149 -12.01 12.30 -7.64
C LEU A 149 -12.14 11.64 -9.02
N LEU A 150 -13.22 11.92 -9.75
CA LEU A 150 -13.44 11.35 -11.08
C LEU A 150 -12.41 11.86 -12.11
N GLU A 151 -11.99 13.13 -11.97
CA GLU A 151 -10.94 13.73 -12.81
C GLU A 151 -9.53 13.24 -12.44
N LEU A 152 -9.25 13.05 -11.14
CA LEU A 152 -7.99 12.45 -10.70
C LEU A 152 -7.90 10.99 -11.13
N GLN A 153 -8.99 10.25 -11.01
CA GLN A 153 -9.09 8.85 -11.41
C GLN A 153 -8.86 8.67 -12.90
N SER A 154 -9.49 9.47 -13.76
CA SER A 154 -9.30 9.36 -15.21
C SER A 154 -7.84 9.58 -15.58
N ARG A 155 -7.16 10.53 -14.92
CA ARG A 155 -5.73 10.78 -15.12
C ARG A 155 -4.83 9.65 -14.62
N VAL A 156 -5.15 9.03 -13.47
CA VAL A 156 -4.40 7.87 -12.96
C VAL A 156 -4.61 6.66 -13.87
N ILE A 157 -5.83 6.38 -14.33
CA ILE A 157 -6.11 5.29 -15.27
C ILE A 157 -5.42 5.54 -16.63
N SER A 158 -5.43 6.77 -17.13
CA SER A 158 -4.69 7.13 -18.36
C SER A 158 -3.19 6.92 -18.18
N PHE A 159 -2.59 7.42 -17.09
CA PHE A 159 -1.18 7.19 -16.78
C PHE A 159 -0.84 5.68 -16.70
N VAL A 160 -1.75 4.89 -16.13
CA VAL A 160 -1.64 3.43 -16.04
C VAL A 160 -1.65 2.80 -17.43
N SER A 161 -2.65 3.10 -18.26
CA SER A 161 -2.72 2.60 -19.64
C SER A 161 -1.45 2.94 -20.40
N ASP A 162 -0.94 4.17 -20.29
CA ASP A 162 0.26 4.61 -20.99
C ASP A 162 1.53 3.89 -20.47
N SER A 163 1.64 3.69 -19.15
CA SER A 163 2.80 3.01 -18.53
C SER A 163 2.90 1.51 -18.82
N TYR A 164 1.77 0.81 -19.00
CA TYR A 164 1.72 -0.61 -19.36
C TYR A 164 1.64 -0.86 -20.87
N LEU A 165 1.14 0.10 -21.66
CA LEU A 165 1.16 0.01 -23.13
C LEU A 165 2.53 0.30 -23.71
N TRP A 166 3.36 1.13 -23.07
CA TRP A 166 4.68 1.48 -23.59
C TRP A 166 5.60 0.27 -23.85
N PRO A 167 5.70 -0.74 -22.96
CA PRO A 167 6.49 -1.95 -23.22
C PRO A 167 5.86 -2.90 -24.25
N VAL A 168 4.54 -2.85 -24.46
CA VAL A 168 3.79 -3.75 -25.35
C VAL A 168 3.70 -3.20 -26.78
N LEU A 169 3.65 -1.87 -26.94
CA LEU A 169 3.53 -1.18 -28.23
C LEU A 169 4.88 -0.96 -28.94
N LEU A 170 6.00 -1.27 -28.29
CA LEU A 170 7.32 -1.31 -28.91
C LEU A 170 7.79 -2.77 -29.06
N PRO A 171 7.24 -3.56 -30.01
CA PRO A 171 7.92 -4.76 -30.45
C PRO A 171 9.18 -4.31 -31.22
N GLY A 172 10.31 -4.16 -30.53
CA GLY A 172 11.57 -3.79 -31.20
C GLY A 172 12.64 -3.07 -30.39
N LEU A 173 12.53 -2.91 -29.07
CA LEU A 173 13.70 -2.58 -28.26
C LEU A 173 14.30 -3.89 -27.73
N ASP A 174 15.22 -4.44 -28.51
CA ASP A 174 16.19 -5.44 -28.07
C ASP A 174 16.97 -4.88 -26.87
N LEU A 175 16.48 -5.14 -25.67
CA LEU A 175 17.26 -5.10 -24.43
C LEU A 175 17.98 -6.45 -24.26
N TYR A 176 18.83 -6.76 -25.24
CA TYR A 176 19.96 -7.65 -25.07
C TYR A 176 21.21 -6.83 -25.36
N LEU A 177 21.80 -6.27 -24.31
CA LEU A 177 23.23 -6.10 -24.03
C LEU A 177 23.41 -5.11 -22.86
#